data_AF-A0A0M8RVZ8-F1
#
_entry.id   AF-A0A0M8RVZ8-F1
#
_cell.length_a   1.000
_cell.length_b   1.000
_cell.length_c   1.000
_cell.angle_alpha   90.00
_cell.angle_beta   90.00
_cell.angle_gamma   90.00
#
_symmetry.space_group_name_H-M   'P 1'
#
loop_
_entity.id
_entity.type
_entity.pdbx_description
1 polymer ?
#
loop_
_entity_poly.entity_id
_entity_poly.type
_entity_poly.pdbx_seq_one_letter_code
_entity_poly.pdbx_strand_id
1 'polypeptide(L)'
;MTDTWNGEPLADAKSMNEDIHYRVHDADSGALLGFGTGRGGALGAVVAHCRRVEDAHPGRHLVIRAYDGPAGPAFDRPAGP
;
A
#
# COMPACT_ATOMS: atom_id res chain seq x y z
N MET A 1 -9.49 -12.53 20.47
CA MET A 1 -8.21 -13.21 20.14
C MET A 1 -7.39 -12.13 19.47
N THR A 2 -6.28 -11.70 20.07
CA THR A 2 -5.43 -10.65 19.48
C THR A 2 -4.75 -11.25 18.26
N ASP A 3 -4.90 -10.64 17.09
CA ASP A 3 -4.17 -11.08 15.90
C ASP A 3 -2.66 -10.91 16.14
N THR A 4 -1.87 -11.93 15.81
CA THR A 4 -0.41 -11.94 16.02
C THR A 4 0.33 -12.15 14.71
N TRP A 5 1.50 -11.53 14.57
CA TRP A 5 2.45 -11.73 13.48
C TRP A 5 3.82 -12.12 14.06
N ASN A 6 4.35 -13.28 13.66
CA ASN A 6 5.59 -13.85 14.21
C ASN A 6 5.61 -13.98 15.75
N GLY A 7 4.45 -14.23 16.37
CA GLY A 7 4.31 -14.32 17.82
C GLY A 7 4.16 -12.96 18.52
N GLU A 8 4.35 -11.86 17.79
CA GLU A 8 4.12 -10.51 18.31
C GLU A 8 2.68 -10.07 18.05
N PRO A 9 2.01 -9.41 19.01
CA PRO A 9 0.69 -8.85 18.77
C PRO A 9 0.76 -7.81 17.64
N LEU A 10 -0.16 -7.93 16.69
CA LEU A 10 -0.30 -6.91 15.67
C LEU A 10 -0.69 -5.59 16.35
N ALA A 11 -0.06 -4.51 15.91
CA ALA A 11 -0.37 -3.18 16.41
C ALA A 11 -1.87 -2.92 16.26
N ASP A 12 -2.46 -2.28 17.26
CA ASP A 12 -3.88 -1.92 17.26
C ASP A 12 -4.19 -1.19 15.95
N ALA A 13 -5.05 -1.78 15.12
CA ALA A 13 -5.44 -1.21 13.85
C ALA A 13 -6.32 0.01 14.15
N LYS A 14 -5.68 1.16 14.38
CA LYS A 14 -6.38 2.44 14.54
C LYS A 14 -7.25 2.60 13.30
N SER A 15 -8.56 2.67 13.48
CA SER A 15 -9.48 2.93 12.37
C SER A 15 -9.12 4.30 11.79
N MET A 16 -8.39 4.29 10.68
CA MET A 16 -8.17 5.47 9.87
C MET A 16 -9.49 5.69 9.15
N ASN A 17 -10.34 6.59 9.62
CA ASN A 17 -11.59 6.94 8.94
C ASN A 17 -11.34 7.80 7.68
N GLU A 18 -10.12 7.73 7.15
CA GLU A 18 -9.54 8.55 6.10
C GLU A 18 -9.18 7.66 4.91
N ASP A 19 -9.26 8.22 3.70
CA ASP A 19 -8.89 7.49 2.48
C ASP A 19 -7.39 7.13 2.52
N ILE A 20 -7.06 5.87 2.20
CA ILE A 20 -5.68 5.43 2.08
C ILE A 20 -5.27 5.55 0.62
N HIS A 21 -4.57 6.63 0.26
CA HIS A 21 -3.99 6.77 -1.08
C HIS A 21 -2.63 6.08 -1.13
N TYR A 22 -2.39 5.22 -2.12
CA TYR A 22 -1.15 4.44 -2.17
C TYR A 22 -0.63 4.20 -3.59
N ARG A 23 0.67 3.91 -3.67
CA ARG A 23 1.36 3.41 -4.87
C ARG A 23 2.11 2.14 -4.54
N VAL A 24 2.17 1.24 -5.53
CA VAL A 24 2.94 0.00 -5.50
C VAL A 24 4.09 0.14 -6.49
N HIS A 25 5.30 -0.01 -5.97
CA HIS A 25 6.54 0.09 -6.73
C HIS A 25 7.25 -1.25 -6.73
N ASP A 26 7.94 -1.53 -7.81
CA ASP A 26 9.02 -2.50 -7.82
C ASP A 26 10.18 -1.95 -6.97
N ALA A 27 10.66 -2.72 -6.00
CA ALA A 27 11.70 -2.29 -5.06
C ALA A 27 13.06 -2.16 -5.75
N ASP A 28 13.33 -3.03 -6.74
CA ASP A 28 14.64 -3.16 -7.37
C ASP A 28 14.85 -2.08 -8.45
N SER A 29 13.84 -1.83 -9.28
CA SER A 29 13.89 -0.85 -10.38
C SER A 29 13.23 0.49 -10.05
N GLY A 30 12.43 0.56 -8.98
CA GLY A 30 11.61 1.74 -8.66
C GLY A 30 10.38 1.94 -9.56
N ALA A 31 10.14 1.04 -10.53
CA ALA A 31 9.05 1.15 -11.48
C ALA A 31 7.69 1.17 -10.79
N LEU A 32 6.79 2.06 -11.23
CA LEU A 32 5.40 2.07 -10.75
C LEU A 32 4.65 0.88 -11.33
N LEU A 33 4.15 -0.01 -10.48
CA LEU A 33 3.36 -1.18 -10.87
C LEU A 33 1.86 -0.98 -10.66
N GLY A 34 1.48 -0.08 -9.76
CA GLY A 34 0.07 0.26 -9.54
C GLY A 34 -0.12 1.42 -8.57
N PHE A 35 -1.33 1.96 -8.54
CA PHE A 35 -1.76 2.95 -7.55
C PHE A 35 -3.25 2.82 -7.27
N GLY A 36 -3.71 3.28 -6.12
CA GLY A 36 -5.10 3.16 -5.74
C GLY A 36 -5.49 3.99 -4.53
N THR A 37 -6.76 3.87 -4.16
CA THR A 37 -7.31 4.48 -2.94
C THR A 37 -8.19 3.47 -2.21
N GLY A 38 -7.80 3.11 -1.00
CA GLY A 38 -8.65 2.36 -0.07
C GLY A 38 -9.60 3.35 0.61
N ARG A 39 -10.79 3.55 0.04
CA ARG A 39 -11.75 4.54 0.54
C ARG A 39 -12.20 4.23 1.97
N GLY A 40 -12.34 5.27 2.79
CA GLY A 40 -12.76 5.15 4.19
C GLY A 40 -11.89 4.20 5.01
N GLY A 41 -10.58 4.21 4.78
CA GLY A 41 -9.65 3.37 5.53
C GLY A 41 -9.65 1.89 5.16
N ALA A 42 -10.24 1.50 4.02
CA ALA A 42 -10.41 0.09 3.65
C ALA A 42 -9.08 -0.59 3.30
N LEU A 43 -8.31 -1.01 4.32
CA LEU A 43 -7.03 -1.70 4.17
C LEU A 43 -7.18 -3.00 3.37
N GLY A 44 -8.32 -3.69 3.50
CA GLY A 44 -8.63 -4.87 2.69
C GLY A 44 -8.60 -4.61 1.18
N ALA A 45 -9.01 -3.42 0.74
CA ALA A 45 -8.94 -3.03 -0.67
C ALA A 45 -7.49 -2.79 -1.11
N VAL A 46 -6.64 -2.25 -0.24
CA VAL A 46 -5.20 -2.10 -0.47
C VAL A 46 -4.55 -3.47 -0.61
N VAL A 47 -4.78 -4.37 0.34
CA VAL A 47 -4.22 -5.74 0.34
C VAL A 47 -4.67 -6.53 -0.88
N ALA A 48 -5.97 -6.47 -1.24
CA ALA A 48 -6.48 -7.14 -2.42
C ALA A 48 -5.85 -6.63 -3.72
N HIS A 49 -5.58 -5.32 -3.81
CA HIS A 49 -4.86 -4.78 -4.96
C HIS A 49 -3.40 -5.23 -4.98
N CYS A 50 -2.71 -5.20 -3.83
CA CYS A 50 -1.32 -5.63 -3.75
C CYS A 50 -1.16 -7.09 -4.18
N ARG A 51 -2.03 -7.99 -3.72
CA ARG A 51 -2.04 -9.39 -4.17
C ARG A 51 -2.18 -9.53 -5.69
N ARG A 52 -3.05 -8.74 -6.33
CA ARG A 52 -3.17 -8.75 -7.80
C ARG A 52 -1.90 -8.30 -8.49
N VAL A 53 -1.17 -7.34 -7.92
CA VAL A 53 0.12 -6.88 -8.45
C VAL A 53 1.20 -7.96 -8.25
N GLU A 54 1.21 -8.64 -7.10
CA GLU A 54 2.11 -9.78 -6.84
C GLU A 54 1.86 -10.92 -7.82
N ASP A 55 0.60 -11.27 -8.06
CA ASP A 55 0.20 -12.32 -9.02
C ASP A 55 0.61 -11.97 -10.46
N ALA A 56 0.53 -10.68 -10.84
CA ALA A 56 0.94 -10.20 -12.16
C ALA A 56 2.47 -10.08 -12.32
N HIS A 57 3.20 -9.97 -11.20
CA HIS A 57 4.65 -9.77 -11.17
C HIS A 57 5.32 -10.74 -10.19
N PRO A 58 5.25 -12.06 -10.46
CA PRO A 58 5.77 -13.07 -9.55
C PRO A 58 7.28 -12.91 -9.35
N GLY A 59 7.72 -13.01 -8.09
CA GLY A 59 9.13 -12.94 -7.71
C GLY A 59 9.71 -11.53 -7.65
N ARG A 60 8.92 -10.47 -7.88
CA ARG A 60 9.36 -9.09 -7.67
C ARG A 60 9.19 -8.68 -6.21
N HIS A 61 10.13 -7.89 -5.70
CA HIS A 61 9.97 -7.24 -4.42
C HIS A 61 9.07 -6.01 -4.57
N LEU A 62 7.97 -5.96 -3.83
CA LEU A 62 7.03 -4.84 -3.89
C LEU A 62 7.21 -3.91 -2.70
N VAL A 63 7.21 -2.60 -2.97
CA VAL A 63 7.16 -1.54 -1.95
C VAL A 63 5.84 -0.78 -2.10
N ILE A 64 5.05 -0.78 -1.05
CA ILE A 64 3.80 -0.03 -0.98
C ILE A 64 4.04 1.22 -0.14
N ARG A 65 3.68 2.39 -0.67
CA ARG A 65 3.76 3.66 0.06
C ARG A 65 2.40 4.31 0.11
N ALA A 66 2.01 4.74 1.32
CA ALA A 66 0.86 5.61 1.52
C ALA A 66 1.26 7.07 1.29
N TYR A 67 0.29 7.88 0.85
CA TYR A 67 0.45 9.30 0.57
C TYR A 67 -0.74 10.10 1.11
N ASP A 68 -0.52 11.38 1.40
CA ASP A 68 -1.55 12.27 1.95
C ASP A 68 -2.63 12.66 0.93
N GLY A 69 -2.44 12.34 -0.36
CA GLY A 69 -3.39 12.68 -1.42
C GLY A 69 -3.44 11.64 -2.54
N PRO A 70 -4.44 11.73 -3.44
CA PRO A 70 -4.67 10.75 -4.50
C PRO A 70 -3.43 10.53 -5.36
N ALA A 71 -2.99 9.27 -5.42
CA ALA A 71 -1.91 8.88 -6.30
C ALA A 71 -2.41 8.64 -7.73
N GLY A 72 -1.55 8.93 -8.71
CA GLY A 72 -1.81 8.76 -10.14
C GLY A 72 -0.54 8.42 -10.92
N PRO A 73 -0.62 8.21 -12.24
CA PRO A 73 0.54 7.89 -13.06
C PRO A 73 1.52 9.06 -13.12
N ALA A 74 1.01 10.28 -13.22
CA ALA A 74 1.79 11.52 -13.18
C ALA A 74 2.03 12.06 -11.75
N PHE A 75 1.81 11.23 -10.72
CA PHE A 75 2.09 11.67 -9.35
C PHE A 75 3.60 11.80 -9.17
N ASP A 76 4.09 13.03 -9.19
CA ASP A 76 5.42 13.34 -8.68
C ASP A 76 5.33 13.39 -7.16
N ARG A 77 6.15 12.59 -6.49
CA ARG A 77 6.26 12.67 -5.04
C ARG A 77 6.64 14.12 -4.71
N PRO A 78 5.86 14.87 -3.92
CA PRO A 78 6.32 16.16 -3.44
C PRO A 78 7.64 15.92 -2.73
N ALA A 79 8.69 16.65 -3.14
CA ALA A 79 9.96 16.59 -2.46
C ALA A 79 9.72 17.10 -1.03
N GLY A 80 9.79 16.22 -0.04
CA GLY A 80 9.80 16.65 1.35
C GLY A 80 9.72 15.52 2.37
N PRO A 81 10.20 15.79 3.60
CA PRO A 81 11.47 16.48 3.88
C PRO A 81 12.69 15.71 3.35
#